data_AF-A0A5D6V3K1-F1
#
_entry.id   AF-A0A5D6V3K1-F1
#
_cell.length_a   1.000
_cell.length_b   1.000
_cell.length_c   1.000
_cell.angle_alpha   90.00
_cell.angle_beta   90.00
_cell.angle_gamma   90.00
#
_symmetry.space_group_name_H-M   'P 1'
#
loop_
_entity.id
_entity.type
_entity.pdbx_description
1 polymer ?
#
loop_
_entity_poly.entity_id
_entity_poly.type
_entity_poly.pdbx_seq_one_letter_code
_entity_poly.pdbx_strand_id
1 'polypeptide(L)'
;MSAASASWLDALPADFYDQLAHCLSLHGMACAELLSQPAAQPLIALSGLGLDTVQQLNQIQTHEALLTALRTTPLQLYHLLLLGRLTLDTNLATPVLAYVQRQMSITPEQLVQLRTYCLELSGAFLSTLEEHLPAPAGSASLGLHRLRVEEAFEELLAGQQAQLPAANLRLAEPQLQMLRLALLLVHSLPQAADHPFLRAVGKLPQLTSAALEPLIERLSGIRAQEQLQLTMPELVQLYQGMQVCGMVFVSDVMSRIGLEDAFPMISVEDGAASEPSPASHRQAVGEMVSGFTRWVQQTFPDDADIAQARREVLALADYL
;
A
#
# COMPACT_ATOMS: atom_id res chain seq x y z
N MET A 1 1.04 -43.40 -12.32
CA MET A 1 -0.42 -43.26 -12.54
C MET A 1 -0.71 -41.88 -13.14
N SER A 2 -0.37 -41.64 -14.42
CA SER A 2 -0.23 -40.27 -14.96
C SER A 2 -1.07 -39.94 -16.20
N ALA A 3 -2.00 -40.80 -16.62
CA ALA A 3 -2.75 -40.61 -17.87
C ALA A 3 -4.16 -40.00 -17.68
N ALA A 4 -4.78 -40.18 -16.50
CA ALA A 4 -6.14 -39.69 -16.25
C ALA A 4 -6.20 -38.20 -15.87
N SER A 5 -5.13 -37.64 -15.31
CA SER A 5 -5.08 -36.24 -14.86
C SER A 5 -4.87 -35.22 -15.98
N ALA A 6 -4.52 -35.65 -17.19
CA ALA A 6 -4.42 -34.76 -18.37
C ALA A 6 -5.72 -34.70 -19.17
N SER A 7 -6.61 -35.71 -19.06
CA SER A 7 -7.77 -35.84 -19.97
C SER A 7 -8.89 -34.83 -19.68
N TRP A 8 -8.93 -34.25 -18.48
CA TRP A 8 -9.93 -33.24 -18.13
C TRP A 8 -9.59 -31.87 -18.73
N LEU A 9 -8.29 -31.56 -18.89
CA LEU A 9 -7.84 -30.33 -19.54
C LEU A 9 -8.22 -30.30 -21.02
N ASP A 10 -8.15 -31.47 -21.68
CA ASP A 10 -8.53 -31.62 -23.08
C ASP A 10 -10.07 -31.58 -23.28
N ALA A 11 -10.84 -31.63 -22.20
CA ALA A 11 -12.31 -31.50 -22.21
C ALA A 11 -12.80 -30.05 -22.00
N LEU A 12 -11.89 -29.09 -21.79
CA LEU A 12 -12.26 -27.69 -21.65
C LEU A 12 -12.78 -27.12 -22.99
N PRO A 13 -13.86 -26.31 -22.98
CA PRO A 13 -14.34 -25.63 -24.18
C PRO A 13 -13.27 -24.74 -24.81
N ALA A 14 -13.27 -24.63 -26.14
CA ALA A 14 -12.29 -23.80 -26.86
C ALA A 14 -12.40 -22.30 -26.51
N ASP A 15 -13.58 -21.85 -26.11
CA ASP A 15 -13.89 -20.49 -25.66
C ASP A 15 -13.71 -20.29 -24.15
N PHE A 16 -13.27 -21.31 -23.41
CA PHE A 16 -13.13 -21.26 -21.96
C PHE A 16 -12.21 -20.12 -21.47
N TYR A 17 -11.16 -19.83 -22.24
CA TYR A 17 -10.28 -18.71 -21.91
C TYR A 17 -10.99 -17.36 -22.10
N ASP A 18 -11.79 -17.19 -23.16
CA ASP A 18 -12.49 -15.93 -23.40
C ASP A 18 -13.49 -15.62 -22.27
N GLN A 19 -14.08 -16.66 -21.68
CA GLN A 19 -14.94 -16.55 -20.50
C GLN A 19 -14.13 -16.15 -19.25
N LEU A 20 -12.92 -16.67 -19.09
CA LEU A 20 -12.07 -16.45 -17.92
C LEU A 20 -11.14 -15.24 -18.00
N ALA A 21 -10.88 -14.67 -19.18
CA ALA A 21 -9.83 -13.68 -19.38
C ALA A 21 -9.97 -12.48 -18.46
N HIS A 22 -11.19 -11.93 -18.36
CA HIS A 22 -11.49 -10.82 -17.45
C HIS A 22 -11.37 -11.22 -15.97
N CYS A 23 -11.72 -12.46 -15.63
CA CYS A 23 -11.56 -12.98 -14.29
C CYS A 23 -10.08 -13.12 -13.92
N LEU A 24 -9.28 -13.76 -14.76
CA LEU A 24 -7.85 -13.97 -14.53
C LEU A 24 -7.12 -12.63 -14.38
N SER A 25 -7.41 -11.66 -15.23
CA SER A 25 -6.85 -10.31 -15.12
C SER A 25 -7.22 -9.64 -13.79
N LEU A 26 -8.49 -9.68 -13.38
CA LEU A 26 -8.95 -9.10 -12.12
C LEU A 26 -8.32 -9.77 -10.89
N HIS A 27 -8.25 -11.10 -10.87
CA HIS A 27 -7.62 -11.86 -9.78
C HIS A 27 -6.11 -11.62 -9.74
N GLY A 28 -5.48 -11.49 -10.90
CA GLY A 28 -4.08 -11.14 -11.04
C GLY A 28 -3.74 -9.76 -10.49
N MET A 29 -4.56 -8.76 -10.78
CA MET A 29 -4.40 -7.42 -10.20
C MET A 29 -4.61 -7.44 -8.68
N ALA A 30 -5.62 -8.16 -8.20
CA ALA A 30 -5.87 -8.33 -6.76
C ALA A 30 -4.71 -9.04 -6.05
N CYS A 31 -4.14 -10.09 -6.65
CA CYS A 31 -2.95 -10.74 -6.11
C CYS A 31 -1.72 -9.82 -6.11
N ALA A 32 -1.50 -9.07 -7.19
CA ALA A 32 -0.37 -8.14 -7.25
C ALA A 32 -0.45 -7.08 -6.14
N GLU A 33 -1.65 -6.56 -5.89
CA GLU A 33 -1.91 -5.60 -4.82
C GLU A 33 -1.72 -6.22 -3.42
N LEU A 34 -2.22 -7.44 -3.19
CA LEU A 34 -2.02 -8.13 -1.93
C LEU A 34 -0.53 -8.40 -1.66
N LEU A 35 0.16 -8.94 -2.66
CA LEU A 35 1.54 -9.43 -2.52
C LEU A 35 2.59 -8.32 -2.58
N SER A 36 2.22 -7.09 -2.93
CA SER A 36 3.10 -5.91 -2.80
C SER A 36 3.32 -5.53 -1.33
N GLN A 37 2.43 -5.96 -0.44
CA GLN A 37 2.46 -5.61 0.97
C GLN A 37 3.47 -6.50 1.72
N PRO A 38 4.36 -5.92 2.56
CA PRO A 38 5.30 -6.72 3.35
C PRO A 38 4.63 -7.76 4.26
N ALA A 39 3.41 -7.47 4.73
CA ALA A 39 2.62 -8.37 5.56
C ALA A 39 2.19 -9.66 4.83
N ALA A 40 2.23 -9.70 3.49
CA ALA A 40 1.85 -10.86 2.70
C ALA A 40 2.92 -11.96 2.62
N GLN A 41 4.09 -11.77 3.25
CA GLN A 41 5.18 -12.75 3.23
C GLN A 41 4.77 -14.19 3.65
N PRO A 42 3.91 -14.41 4.67
CA PRO A 42 3.43 -15.75 5.01
C PRO A 42 2.61 -16.39 3.88
N LEU A 43 1.81 -15.59 3.16
CA LEU A 43 1.02 -16.05 2.02
C LEU A 43 1.92 -16.45 0.84
N ILE A 44 2.97 -15.67 0.56
CA ILE A 44 3.98 -16.00 -0.46
C ILE A 44 4.66 -17.33 -0.10
N ALA A 45 5.04 -17.53 1.17
CA ALA A 45 5.69 -18.75 1.61
C ALA A 45 4.78 -19.99 1.50
N LEU A 46 3.49 -19.85 1.79
CA LEU A 46 2.52 -20.96 1.73
C LEU A 46 2.07 -21.30 0.31
N SER A 47 1.85 -20.28 -0.53
CA SER A 47 1.38 -20.48 -1.90
C SER A 47 2.51 -20.72 -2.90
N GLY A 48 3.72 -20.23 -2.61
CA GLY A 48 4.77 -20.12 -3.62
C GLY A 48 4.44 -19.11 -4.74
N LEU A 49 3.39 -18.31 -4.57
CA LEU A 49 2.97 -17.29 -5.51
C LEU A 49 3.67 -15.97 -5.14
N GLY A 50 4.69 -15.59 -5.90
CA GLY A 50 5.34 -14.29 -5.81
C GLY A 50 4.88 -13.31 -6.88
N LEU A 51 5.27 -12.04 -6.76
CA LEU A 51 4.93 -10.99 -7.74
C LEU A 51 5.37 -11.35 -9.16
N ASP A 52 6.57 -11.91 -9.34
CA ASP A 52 7.08 -12.33 -10.65
C ASP A 52 6.18 -13.41 -11.29
N THR A 53 5.71 -14.37 -10.48
CA THR A 53 4.81 -15.43 -10.93
C THR A 53 3.44 -14.87 -11.30
N VAL A 54 2.91 -13.93 -10.51
CA VAL A 54 1.65 -13.24 -10.84
C VAL A 54 1.77 -12.49 -12.17
N GLN A 55 2.89 -11.77 -12.38
CA GLN A 55 3.14 -11.08 -13.65
C GLN A 55 3.21 -12.04 -14.84
N GLN A 56 3.85 -13.20 -14.68
CA GLN A 56 3.90 -14.23 -15.72
C GLN A 56 2.50 -14.78 -16.03
N LEU A 57 1.70 -15.08 -15.01
CA LEU A 57 0.34 -15.59 -15.18
C LEU A 57 -0.59 -14.54 -15.81
N ASN A 58 -0.38 -13.25 -15.52
CA ASN A 58 -1.13 -12.16 -16.15
C ASN A 58 -0.82 -11.95 -17.65
N GLN A 59 0.25 -12.57 -18.16
CA GLN A 59 0.57 -12.54 -19.60
C GLN A 59 -0.18 -13.62 -20.40
N ILE A 60 -0.97 -14.48 -19.75
CA ILE A 60 -1.80 -15.46 -20.44
C ILE A 60 -2.88 -14.71 -21.23
N GLN A 61 -2.74 -14.68 -22.55
CA GLN A 61 -3.64 -13.99 -23.47
C GLN A 61 -4.46 -14.92 -24.37
N THR A 62 -4.20 -16.24 -24.30
CA THR A 62 -4.81 -17.23 -25.19
C THR A 62 -5.18 -18.51 -24.46
N HIS A 63 -6.13 -19.25 -25.03
CA HIS A 63 -6.51 -20.57 -24.53
C HIS A 63 -5.33 -21.55 -24.47
N GLU A 64 -4.46 -21.56 -25.48
CA GLU A 64 -3.27 -22.43 -25.51
C GLU A 64 -2.28 -22.08 -24.39
N ALA A 65 -2.08 -20.79 -24.11
CA ALA A 65 -1.24 -20.35 -23.00
C ALA A 65 -1.84 -20.77 -21.65
N LEU A 66 -3.16 -20.67 -21.48
CA LEU A 66 -3.86 -21.13 -20.27
C LEU A 66 -3.69 -22.64 -20.07
N LEU A 67 -3.91 -23.45 -21.12
CA LEU A 67 -3.69 -24.90 -21.06
C LEU A 67 -2.24 -25.24 -20.72
N THR A 68 -1.28 -24.49 -21.26
CA THR A 68 0.14 -24.68 -20.97
C THR A 68 0.44 -24.38 -19.50
N ALA A 69 -0.09 -23.28 -18.96
CA ALA A 69 0.04 -22.94 -17.55
C ALA A 69 -0.61 -24.00 -16.64
N LEU A 70 -1.79 -24.50 -17.00
CA LEU A 70 -2.47 -25.58 -16.27
C LEU A 70 -1.68 -26.91 -16.27
N ARG A 71 -0.94 -27.20 -17.35
CA ARG A 71 -0.12 -28.40 -17.43
C ARG A 71 1.20 -28.27 -16.67
N THR A 72 1.79 -27.08 -16.64
CA THR A 72 3.15 -26.86 -16.13
C THR A 72 3.17 -26.36 -14.69
N THR A 73 2.28 -25.43 -14.35
CA THR A 73 2.21 -24.76 -13.05
C THR A 73 0.77 -24.67 -12.50
N PRO A 74 0.02 -25.78 -12.43
CA PRO A 74 -1.39 -25.75 -12.03
C PRO A 74 -1.63 -25.20 -10.62
N LEU A 75 -0.74 -25.50 -9.67
CA LEU A 75 -0.85 -25.01 -8.30
C LEU A 75 -0.70 -23.49 -8.21
N GLN A 76 0.15 -22.88 -9.03
CA GLN A 76 0.32 -21.42 -9.04
C GLN A 76 -0.93 -20.73 -9.57
N LEU A 77 -1.57 -21.28 -10.61
CA LEU A 77 -2.84 -20.76 -11.11
C LEU A 77 -3.97 -20.95 -10.09
N TYR A 78 -4.00 -22.10 -9.41
CA TYR A 78 -4.92 -22.34 -8.29
C TYR A 78 -4.75 -21.29 -7.18
N HIS A 79 -3.52 -21.02 -6.74
CA HIS A 79 -3.27 -20.03 -5.70
C HIS A 79 -3.55 -18.60 -6.15
N LEU A 80 -3.33 -18.26 -7.42
CA LEU A 80 -3.72 -16.96 -7.98
C LEU A 80 -5.24 -16.76 -7.91
N LEU A 81 -6.02 -17.80 -8.26
CA LEU A 81 -7.48 -17.74 -8.16
C LEU A 81 -7.94 -17.68 -6.70
N LEU A 82 -7.33 -18.47 -5.81
CA LEU A 82 -7.69 -18.48 -4.39
C LEU A 82 -7.41 -17.13 -3.71
N LEU A 83 -6.18 -16.64 -3.80
CA LEU A 83 -5.78 -15.36 -3.18
C LEU A 83 -6.48 -14.18 -3.84
N GLY A 84 -6.64 -14.20 -5.16
CA GLY A 84 -7.39 -13.19 -5.89
C GLY A 84 -8.84 -13.11 -5.40
N ARG A 85 -9.50 -14.26 -5.22
CA ARG A 85 -10.88 -14.34 -4.71
C ARG A 85 -10.98 -13.78 -3.31
N LEU A 86 -10.12 -14.24 -2.39
CA LEU A 86 -10.09 -13.78 -1.00
C LEU A 86 -9.88 -12.26 -0.93
N THR A 87 -8.95 -11.73 -1.72
CA THR A 87 -8.68 -10.29 -1.80
C THR A 87 -9.88 -9.51 -2.33
N LEU A 88 -10.45 -9.96 -3.46
CA LEU A 88 -11.61 -9.35 -4.08
C LEU A 88 -12.82 -9.31 -3.16
N ASP A 89 -12.93 -10.25 -2.21
CA ASP A 89 -14.07 -10.27 -1.30
C ASP A 89 -13.99 -9.25 -0.15
N THR A 90 -12.84 -8.59 0.00
CA THR A 90 -12.51 -7.73 1.14
C THR A 90 -12.25 -6.28 0.71
N ASN A 91 -11.97 -5.41 1.68
CA ASN A 91 -11.59 -4.02 1.42
C ASN A 91 -10.18 -3.89 0.80
N LEU A 92 -9.37 -4.96 0.82
CA LEU A 92 -8.04 -4.95 0.17
C LEU A 92 -8.13 -4.74 -1.34
N ALA A 93 -9.27 -5.06 -1.96
CA ALA A 93 -9.48 -4.88 -3.38
C ALA A 93 -9.89 -3.45 -3.78
N THR A 94 -10.13 -2.53 -2.85
CA THR A 94 -10.55 -1.15 -3.15
C THR A 94 -9.69 -0.44 -4.21
N PRO A 95 -8.34 -0.42 -4.13
CA PRO A 95 -7.51 0.24 -5.14
C PRO A 95 -7.64 -0.41 -6.51
N VAL A 96 -7.68 -1.74 -6.56
CA VAL A 96 -7.86 -2.51 -7.81
C VAL A 96 -9.22 -2.24 -8.45
N LEU A 97 -10.29 -2.27 -7.65
CA LEU A 97 -11.65 -2.02 -8.12
C LEU A 97 -11.82 -0.57 -8.60
N ALA A 98 -11.20 0.40 -7.92
CA ALA A 98 -11.18 1.80 -8.36
C ALA A 98 -10.43 1.97 -9.69
N TYR A 99 -9.30 1.28 -9.86
CA TYR A 99 -8.55 1.27 -11.12
C TYR A 99 -9.39 0.68 -12.26
N VAL A 100 -9.99 -0.50 -12.07
CA VAL A 100 -10.84 -1.16 -13.07
C VAL A 100 -12.03 -0.29 -13.44
N GLN A 101 -12.67 0.35 -12.45
CA GLN A 101 -13.78 1.26 -12.70
C GLN A 101 -13.38 2.42 -13.63
N ARG A 102 -12.23 3.04 -13.37
CA ARG A 102 -11.70 4.14 -14.20
C ARG A 102 -11.31 3.66 -15.59
N GLN A 103 -10.59 2.54 -15.68
CA GLN A 103 -10.09 2.00 -16.93
C GLN A 103 -11.23 1.58 -17.87
N MET A 104 -12.26 0.92 -17.33
CA MET A 104 -13.42 0.46 -18.11
C MET A 104 -14.52 1.52 -18.24
N SER A 105 -14.41 2.65 -17.53
CA SER A 105 -15.43 3.71 -17.49
C SER A 105 -16.83 3.18 -17.13
N ILE A 106 -16.92 2.33 -16.10
CA ILE A 106 -18.16 1.67 -15.67
C ILE A 106 -18.74 2.29 -14.38
N THR A 107 -20.05 2.14 -14.18
CA THR A 107 -20.72 2.61 -12.96
C THR A 107 -20.39 1.71 -11.75
N PRO A 108 -20.60 2.19 -10.51
CA PRO A 108 -20.45 1.34 -9.32
C PRO A 108 -21.28 0.06 -9.36
N GLU A 109 -22.50 0.12 -9.90
CA GLU A 109 -23.39 -1.05 -10.01
C GLU A 109 -22.83 -2.08 -11.00
N GLN A 110 -22.30 -1.61 -12.13
CA GLN A 110 -21.64 -2.47 -13.12
C GLN A 110 -20.37 -3.11 -12.56
N LEU A 111 -19.61 -2.37 -11.74
CA LEU A 111 -18.43 -2.90 -11.05
C LEU A 111 -18.79 -4.00 -10.05
N VAL A 112 -19.89 -3.85 -9.32
CA VAL A 112 -20.42 -4.91 -8.44
C VAL A 112 -20.81 -6.14 -9.25
N GLN A 113 -21.53 -5.96 -10.37
CA GLN A 113 -21.89 -7.07 -11.25
C GLN A 113 -20.67 -7.80 -11.81
N LEU A 114 -19.65 -7.06 -12.27
CA LEU A 114 -18.40 -7.62 -12.76
C LEU A 114 -17.68 -8.41 -11.66
N ARG A 115 -17.57 -7.84 -10.45
CA ARG A 115 -16.97 -8.54 -9.30
C ARG A 115 -17.72 -9.83 -8.99
N THR A 116 -19.04 -9.80 -8.88
CA THR A 116 -19.85 -11.00 -8.61
C THR A 116 -19.67 -12.06 -9.67
N TYR A 117 -19.75 -11.68 -10.95
CA TYR A 117 -19.50 -12.59 -12.07
C TYR A 117 -18.12 -13.25 -11.98
N CYS A 118 -17.07 -12.46 -11.72
CA CYS A 118 -15.72 -12.95 -11.59
C CYS A 118 -15.55 -13.90 -10.39
N LEU A 119 -16.20 -13.62 -9.26
CA LEU A 119 -16.18 -14.49 -8.09
C LEU A 119 -16.94 -15.80 -8.36
N GLU A 120 -18.11 -15.77 -8.99
CA GLU A 120 -18.86 -17.00 -9.29
C GLU A 120 -18.08 -17.89 -10.25
N LEU A 121 -17.56 -17.32 -11.35
CA LEU A 121 -16.82 -18.09 -12.36
C LEU A 121 -15.51 -18.66 -11.81
N SER A 122 -14.73 -17.86 -11.07
CA SER A 122 -13.50 -18.34 -10.42
C SER A 122 -13.77 -19.39 -9.34
N GLY A 123 -14.88 -19.28 -8.61
CA GLY A 123 -15.28 -20.26 -7.59
C GLY A 123 -15.63 -21.63 -8.21
N ALA A 124 -16.36 -21.62 -9.32
CA ALA A 124 -16.64 -22.84 -10.08
C ALA A 124 -15.34 -23.47 -10.60
N PHE A 125 -14.44 -22.65 -11.17
CA PHE A 125 -13.19 -23.16 -11.71
C PHE A 125 -12.23 -23.68 -10.62
N LEU A 126 -12.13 -22.99 -9.48
CA LEU A 126 -11.38 -23.47 -8.32
C LEU A 126 -11.86 -24.84 -7.85
N SER A 127 -13.19 -25.04 -7.81
CA SER A 127 -13.77 -26.34 -7.42
C SER A 127 -13.34 -27.45 -8.40
N THR A 128 -13.39 -27.17 -9.71
CA THR A 128 -12.88 -28.11 -10.73
C THR A 128 -11.38 -28.40 -10.54
N LEU A 129 -10.57 -27.39 -10.23
CA LEU A 129 -9.14 -27.59 -9.96
C LEU A 129 -8.93 -28.46 -8.72
N GLU A 130 -9.71 -28.27 -7.66
CA GLU A 130 -9.57 -29.04 -6.42
C GLU A 130 -9.85 -30.53 -6.59
N GLU A 131 -10.73 -30.90 -7.54
CA GLU A 131 -11.01 -32.28 -7.88
C GLU A 131 -9.86 -32.98 -8.62
N HIS A 132 -9.01 -32.21 -9.30
CA HIS A 132 -8.01 -32.73 -10.22
C HIS A 132 -6.56 -32.49 -9.79
N LEU A 133 -6.31 -31.51 -8.91
CA LEU A 133 -4.96 -31.15 -8.51
C LEU A 133 -4.49 -31.94 -7.28
N PRO A 134 -3.21 -32.37 -7.27
CA PRO A 134 -2.61 -32.96 -6.09
C PRO A 134 -2.37 -31.89 -5.01
N ALA A 135 -2.27 -32.33 -3.76
CA ALA A 135 -1.81 -31.47 -2.67
C ALA A 135 -0.34 -31.03 -2.91
N PRO A 136 0.05 -29.81 -2.50
CA PRO A 136 1.44 -29.39 -2.53
C PRO A 136 2.32 -30.26 -1.61
N ALA A 137 3.61 -30.32 -1.91
CA ALA A 137 4.56 -31.11 -1.15
C ALA A 137 4.57 -30.70 0.34
N GLY A 138 4.46 -31.67 1.24
CA GLY A 138 4.39 -31.43 2.68
C GLY A 138 2.98 -31.18 3.22
N SER A 139 1.95 -31.14 2.37
CA SER A 139 0.54 -31.06 2.77
C SER A 139 -0.17 -32.40 2.61
N ALA A 140 -0.99 -32.77 3.61
CA ALA A 140 -1.72 -34.04 3.62
C ALA A 140 -2.89 -34.08 2.61
N SER A 141 -3.49 -32.92 2.31
CA SER A 141 -4.50 -32.76 1.27
C SER A 141 -4.51 -31.32 0.77
N LEU A 142 -5.07 -31.10 -0.43
CA LEU A 142 -5.24 -29.77 -0.99
C LEU A 142 -6.21 -28.92 -0.15
N GLY A 143 -7.28 -29.53 0.38
CA GLY A 143 -8.23 -28.85 1.26
C GLY A 143 -7.60 -28.35 2.56
N LEU A 144 -6.73 -29.14 3.20
CA LEU A 144 -5.98 -28.68 4.39
C LEU A 144 -4.96 -27.60 4.05
N HIS A 145 -4.36 -27.66 2.86
CA HIS A 145 -3.49 -26.60 2.38
C HIS A 145 -4.24 -25.29 2.17
N ARG A 146 -5.41 -25.36 1.52
CA ARG A 146 -6.30 -24.21 1.31
C ARG A 146 -6.68 -23.57 2.64
N LEU A 147 -7.09 -24.36 3.62
CA LEU A 147 -7.45 -23.86 4.95
C LEU A 147 -6.31 -23.05 5.57
N ARG A 148 -5.06 -23.53 5.49
CA ARG A 148 -3.89 -22.79 6.01
C ARG A 148 -3.65 -21.47 5.29
N VAL A 149 -3.90 -21.43 3.98
CA VAL A 149 -3.79 -20.18 3.19
C VAL A 149 -4.89 -19.20 3.59
N GLU A 150 -6.12 -19.68 3.77
CA GLU A 150 -7.25 -18.87 4.24
C GLU A 150 -7.00 -18.34 5.66
N GLU A 151 -6.52 -19.18 6.58
CA GLU A 151 -6.14 -18.78 7.95
C GLU A 151 -5.07 -17.68 7.95
N ALA A 152 -3.99 -17.85 7.18
CA ALA A 152 -2.95 -16.83 7.06
C ALA A 152 -3.47 -15.52 6.44
N PHE A 153 -4.46 -15.60 5.55
CA PHE A 153 -5.09 -14.43 4.95
C PHE A 153 -6.00 -13.70 5.96
N GLU A 154 -6.77 -14.43 6.76
CA GLU A 154 -7.57 -13.87 7.84
C GLU A 154 -6.69 -13.21 8.92
N GLU A 155 -5.55 -13.80 9.27
CA GLU A 155 -4.58 -13.17 10.18
C GLU A 155 -4.04 -11.85 9.61
N LEU A 156 -3.76 -11.78 8.30
CA LEU A 156 -3.36 -10.55 7.63
C LEU A 156 -4.46 -9.50 7.71
N LEU A 157 -5.72 -9.87 7.42
CA LEU A 157 -6.86 -8.96 7.52
C LEU A 157 -7.07 -8.46 8.95
N ALA A 158 -6.98 -9.35 9.94
CA ALA A 158 -7.12 -8.99 11.35
C ALA A 158 -6.02 -8.00 11.77
N GLY A 159 -4.79 -8.19 11.30
CA GLY A 159 -3.68 -7.25 11.50
C GLY A 159 -3.93 -5.86 10.91
N GLN A 160 -4.69 -5.77 9.82
CA GLN A 160 -5.07 -4.49 9.21
C GLN A 160 -6.30 -3.85 9.86
N GLN A 161 -7.33 -4.63 10.18
CA GLN A 161 -8.58 -4.15 10.79
C GLN A 161 -8.41 -3.76 12.27
N ALA A 162 -7.43 -4.32 12.98
CA ALA A 162 -7.12 -3.96 14.37
C ALA A 162 -6.61 -2.52 14.54
N GLN A 163 -6.39 -1.78 13.46
CA GLN A 163 -6.02 -0.36 13.51
C GLN A 163 -7.26 0.53 13.75
N LEU A 164 -7.78 0.53 14.99
CA LEU A 164 -8.74 1.54 15.43
C LEU A 164 -8.15 2.95 15.21
N PRO A 165 -8.98 3.95 14.85
CA PRO A 165 -8.49 5.31 14.69
C PRO A 165 -7.93 5.80 16.02
N ALA A 166 -6.61 5.98 16.07
CA ALA A 166 -5.89 6.53 17.20
C ALA A 166 -6.23 8.01 17.41
N ALA A 167 -6.43 8.76 16.31
CA ALA A 167 -6.79 10.16 16.36
C ALA A 167 -7.81 10.54 15.29
N ASN A 168 -8.63 11.54 15.61
CA ASN A 168 -9.53 12.20 14.68
C ASN A 168 -9.14 13.68 14.58
N LEU A 169 -8.60 14.09 13.44
CA LEU A 169 -8.15 15.45 13.21
C LEU A 169 -9.10 16.18 12.26
N ARG A 170 -9.35 17.46 12.54
CA ARG A 170 -10.01 18.37 11.62
C ARG A 170 -9.06 19.51 11.32
N LEU A 171 -8.40 19.42 10.16
CA LEU A 171 -7.29 20.30 9.80
C LEU A 171 -7.78 21.46 8.94
N ALA A 172 -7.30 22.67 9.23
CA ALA A 172 -7.41 23.78 8.30
C ALA A 172 -6.48 23.56 7.09
N GLU A 173 -6.76 24.21 5.95
CA GLU A 173 -5.96 24.07 4.73
C GLU A 173 -4.45 24.25 4.97
N PRO A 174 -3.97 25.27 5.72
CA PRO A 174 -2.53 25.43 5.95
C PRO A 174 -1.90 24.25 6.71
N GLN A 175 -2.63 23.67 7.66
CA GLN A 175 -2.16 22.53 8.44
C GLN A 175 -2.10 21.26 7.58
N LEU A 176 -3.11 21.04 6.74
CA LEU A 176 -3.15 19.90 5.82
C LEU A 176 -2.02 19.99 4.78
N GLN A 177 -1.81 21.16 4.19
CA GLN A 177 -0.70 21.41 3.28
C GLN A 177 0.66 21.21 3.97
N MET A 178 0.76 21.60 5.25
CA MET A 178 1.98 21.38 6.01
C MET A 178 2.28 19.89 6.23
N LEU A 179 1.27 19.09 6.58
CA LEU A 179 1.44 17.63 6.71
C LEU A 179 1.87 17.00 5.37
N ARG A 180 1.23 17.39 4.26
CA ARG A 180 1.59 16.93 2.91
C ARG A 180 3.03 17.27 2.58
N LEU A 181 3.43 18.52 2.84
CA LEU A 181 4.78 18.99 2.56
C LEU A 181 5.83 18.25 3.39
N ALA A 182 5.56 18.02 4.68
CA ALA A 182 6.47 17.29 5.55
C ALA A 182 6.72 15.86 5.06
N LEU A 183 5.66 15.14 4.66
CA LEU A 183 5.81 13.79 4.11
C LEU A 183 6.51 13.78 2.76
N LEU A 184 6.14 14.68 1.85
CA LEU A 184 6.76 14.79 0.53
C LEU A 184 8.25 15.16 0.62
N LEU A 185 8.61 16.06 1.54
CA LEU A 185 10.00 16.40 1.81
C LEU A 185 10.75 15.14 2.21
N VAL A 186 10.31 14.45 3.26
CA VAL A 186 10.99 13.25 3.78
C VAL A 186 11.08 12.15 2.73
N HIS A 187 10.01 11.94 1.96
CA HIS A 187 9.99 11.00 0.84
C HIS A 187 11.02 11.35 -0.25
N SER A 188 11.23 12.64 -0.50
CA SER A 188 12.12 13.14 -1.56
C SER A 188 13.56 13.37 -1.09
N LEU A 189 13.87 13.13 0.19
CA LEU A 189 15.23 13.31 0.70
C LEU A 189 16.17 12.28 0.05
N PRO A 190 17.31 12.73 -0.52
CA PRO A 190 18.25 11.82 -1.14
C PRO A 190 18.90 10.93 -0.08
N GLN A 191 18.50 9.66 -0.03
CA GLN A 191 19.07 8.66 0.88
C GLN A 191 20.58 8.44 0.66
N ALA A 192 21.07 8.77 -0.54
CA ALA A 192 22.46 8.63 -0.96
C ALA A 192 23.33 9.89 -0.74
N ALA A 193 22.80 10.96 -0.15
CA ALA A 193 23.58 12.17 0.08
C ALA A 193 24.64 11.98 1.18
N ASP A 194 25.77 12.66 1.04
CA ASP A 194 26.88 12.70 2.01
C ASP A 194 26.57 13.59 3.24
N HIS A 195 25.37 13.41 3.81
CA HIS A 195 24.98 14.09 5.04
C HIS A 195 24.60 13.07 6.14
N PRO A 196 25.25 13.10 7.32
CA PRO A 196 24.96 12.19 8.44
C PRO A 196 23.48 12.16 8.83
N PHE A 197 22.84 13.34 8.92
CA PHE A 197 21.40 13.47 9.16
C PHE A 197 20.54 12.68 8.16
N LEU A 198 20.77 12.84 6.86
CA LEU A 198 19.96 12.19 5.82
C LEU A 198 20.10 10.66 5.85
N ARG A 199 21.32 10.17 6.10
CA ARG A 199 21.57 8.73 6.29
C ARG A 199 20.88 8.20 7.55
N ALA A 200 20.78 9.01 8.60
CA ALA A 200 20.07 8.64 9.82
C ALA A 200 18.55 8.62 9.61
N VAL A 201 17.99 9.60 8.88
CA VAL A 201 16.57 9.62 8.48
C VAL A 201 16.23 8.38 7.65
N GLY A 202 17.07 8.01 6.67
CA GLY A 202 16.85 6.82 5.83
C GLY A 202 16.89 5.48 6.57
N LYS A 203 17.37 5.46 7.83
CA LYS A 203 17.35 4.25 8.68
C LYS A 203 16.06 4.12 9.51
N LEU A 204 15.21 5.14 9.54
CA LEU A 204 13.95 5.08 10.28
C LEU A 204 12.93 4.26 9.47
N PRO A 205 12.47 3.10 9.97
CA PRO A 205 11.62 2.20 9.19
C PRO A 205 10.30 2.85 8.76
N GLN A 206 9.76 3.73 9.61
CA GLN A 206 8.50 4.44 9.37
C GLN A 206 8.62 5.58 8.35
N LEU A 207 9.84 6.04 8.03
CA LEU A 207 10.08 7.13 7.08
C LEU A 207 10.67 6.64 5.75
N THR A 208 10.65 5.32 5.50
CA THR A 208 11.03 4.77 4.20
C THR A 208 10.01 5.14 3.13
N SER A 209 10.44 5.30 1.87
CA SER A 209 9.56 5.69 0.77
C SER A 209 8.34 4.76 0.66
N ALA A 210 8.56 3.44 0.69
CA ALA A 210 7.49 2.44 0.68
C ALA A 210 6.51 2.55 1.87
N ALA A 211 6.98 2.96 3.05
CA ALA A 211 6.09 3.14 4.21
C ALA A 211 5.25 4.43 4.12
N LEU A 212 5.76 5.46 3.47
CA LEU A 212 5.12 6.78 3.37
C LEU A 212 4.13 6.90 2.20
N GLU A 213 4.34 6.17 1.11
CA GLU A 213 3.51 6.21 -0.11
C GLU A 213 2.00 6.10 0.17
N PRO A 214 1.50 5.12 0.96
CA PRO A 214 0.06 5.00 1.22
C PRO A 214 -0.52 6.22 1.93
N LEU A 215 0.22 6.79 2.89
CA LEU A 215 -0.23 7.96 3.64
C LEU A 215 -0.20 9.23 2.78
N ILE A 216 0.82 9.38 1.91
CA ILE A 216 0.91 10.50 0.96
C ILE A 216 -0.27 10.46 -0.01
N GLU A 217 -0.55 9.30 -0.60
CA GLU A 217 -1.68 9.14 -1.53
C GLU A 217 -3.00 9.46 -0.83
N ARG A 218 -3.22 8.93 0.38
CA ARG A 218 -4.43 9.20 1.14
C ARG A 218 -4.58 10.69 1.47
N LEU A 219 -3.52 11.34 1.94
CA LEU A 219 -3.58 12.77 2.25
C LEU A 219 -3.77 13.64 1.01
N SER A 220 -3.36 13.20 -0.19
CA SER A 220 -3.57 13.95 -1.42
C SER A 220 -5.05 14.09 -1.79
N GLY A 221 -5.87 13.10 -1.45
CA GLY A 221 -7.31 13.09 -1.75
C GLY A 221 -8.20 13.80 -0.75
N ILE A 222 -7.69 14.14 0.44
CA ILE A 222 -8.47 14.73 1.55
C ILE A 222 -8.63 16.24 1.37
N ARG A 223 -9.80 16.81 1.70
CA ARG A 223 -10.01 18.27 1.66
C ARG A 223 -9.86 18.88 3.04
N ALA A 224 -9.54 20.18 3.10
CA ALA A 224 -9.53 20.88 4.38
C ALA A 224 -10.89 20.80 5.08
N GLN A 225 -10.83 20.80 6.41
CA GLN A 225 -11.97 20.67 7.33
C GLN A 225 -12.73 19.34 7.26
N GLU A 226 -12.33 18.38 6.43
CA GLU A 226 -12.77 17.00 6.53
C GLU A 226 -12.14 16.32 7.75
N GLN A 227 -12.83 15.30 8.26
CA GLN A 227 -12.35 14.52 9.39
C GLN A 227 -11.31 13.51 8.91
N LEU A 228 -10.05 13.73 9.27
CA LEU A 228 -8.95 12.83 9.04
C LEU A 228 -8.84 11.84 10.20
N GLN A 229 -9.17 10.58 9.94
CA GLN A 229 -8.97 9.49 10.89
C GLN A 229 -7.56 8.93 10.70
N LEU A 230 -6.76 8.93 11.76
CA LEU A 230 -5.39 8.44 11.75
C LEU A 230 -5.30 7.18 12.59
N THR A 231 -4.67 6.14 12.05
CA THR A 231 -4.21 4.99 12.82
C THR A 231 -2.94 5.36 13.60
N MET A 232 -2.56 4.57 14.61
CA MET A 232 -1.34 4.85 15.39
C MET A 232 -0.07 4.89 14.51
N PRO A 233 0.14 3.94 13.57
CA PRO A 233 1.28 4.01 12.66
C PRO A 233 1.32 5.30 11.83
N GLU A 234 0.18 5.74 11.31
CA GLU A 234 0.09 6.97 10.52
C GLU A 234 0.36 8.22 11.37
N LEU A 235 -0.10 8.21 12.61
CA LEU A 235 0.19 9.27 13.56
C LEU A 235 1.70 9.34 13.88
N VAL A 236 2.36 8.19 14.05
CA VAL A 236 3.80 8.09 14.23
C VAL A 236 4.55 8.63 13.01
N GLN A 237 4.15 8.24 11.80
CA GLN A 237 4.74 8.72 10.55
C GLN A 237 4.61 10.24 10.42
N LEU A 238 3.43 10.80 10.69
CA LEU A 238 3.22 12.25 10.68
C LEU A 238 4.05 12.96 11.75
N TYR A 239 4.11 12.40 12.96
CA TYR A 239 4.89 12.98 14.04
C TYR A 239 6.38 13.04 13.68
N GLN A 240 6.95 11.94 13.20
CA GLN A 240 8.36 11.88 12.80
C GLN A 240 8.63 12.74 11.57
N GLY A 241 7.76 12.69 10.55
CA GLY A 241 7.90 13.48 9.33
C GLY A 241 7.85 14.98 9.58
N MET A 242 6.95 15.44 10.45
CA MET A 242 6.86 16.85 10.86
C MET A 242 8.10 17.32 11.63
N GLN A 243 8.66 16.48 12.49
CA GLN A 243 9.89 16.80 13.22
C GLN A 243 11.11 16.87 12.29
N VAL A 244 11.26 15.89 11.38
CA VAL A 244 12.33 15.90 10.37
C VAL A 244 12.19 17.12 9.46
N CYS A 245 10.97 17.45 9.03
CA CYS A 245 10.69 18.67 8.28
C CYS A 245 11.17 19.91 9.04
N GLY A 246 10.79 20.05 10.33
CA GLY A 246 11.29 21.14 11.18
C GLY A 246 12.81 21.19 11.28
N MET A 247 13.48 20.04 11.45
CA MET A 247 14.94 19.97 11.51
C MET A 247 15.61 20.39 10.21
N VAL A 248 15.06 20.00 9.06
CA VAL A 248 15.56 20.44 7.74
C VAL A 248 15.39 21.95 7.56
N PHE A 249 14.24 22.52 7.93
CA PHE A 249 13.97 23.96 7.79
C PHE A 249 14.80 24.85 8.73
N VAL A 250 15.25 24.34 9.88
CA VAL A 250 16.01 25.09 10.88
C VAL A 250 17.54 24.89 10.72
N SER A 251 17.98 23.89 9.95
CA SER A 251 19.40 23.59 9.74
C SER A 251 19.91 24.04 8.36
N ASP A 252 21.24 24.12 8.23
CA ASP A 252 21.93 24.35 6.95
C ASP A 252 21.81 23.17 5.97
N VAL A 253 21.02 22.14 6.32
CA VAL A 253 20.76 20.98 5.47
C VAL A 253 20.06 21.41 4.17
N MET A 254 19.17 22.40 4.21
CA MET A 254 18.56 22.96 2.99
C MET A 254 19.58 23.60 2.04
N SER A 255 20.53 24.37 2.56
CA SER A 255 21.54 25.07 1.75
C SER A 255 22.57 24.10 1.17
N ARG A 256 22.92 23.04 1.92
CA ARG A 256 23.88 22.01 1.47
C ARG A 256 23.33 21.05 0.41
N ILE A 257 22.02 20.82 0.38
CA ILE A 257 21.39 19.91 -0.62
C ILE A 257 20.98 20.67 -1.89
N GLY A 258 21.08 22.01 -1.92
CA GLY A 258 20.62 22.80 -3.06
C GLY A 258 19.09 22.77 -3.24
N LEU A 259 18.35 22.46 -2.16
CA LEU A 259 16.89 22.43 -2.14
C LEU A 259 16.28 23.84 -2.04
N GLU A 260 17.10 24.88 -1.87
CA GLU A 260 16.65 26.28 -1.77
C GLU A 260 15.86 26.74 -3.01
N ASP A 261 16.23 26.25 -4.20
CA ASP A 261 15.57 26.58 -5.47
C ASP A 261 14.33 25.73 -5.78
N ALA A 262 14.12 24.62 -5.04
CA ALA A 262 13.04 23.66 -5.28
C ALA A 262 11.80 23.92 -4.40
N PHE A 263 11.91 24.82 -3.42
CA PHE A 263 10.75 25.28 -2.66
C PHE A 263 10.08 26.44 -3.40
N PRO A 264 8.75 26.39 -3.64
CA PRO A 264 8.06 27.53 -4.20
C PRO A 264 8.18 28.71 -3.22
N MET A 265 8.99 29.71 -3.56
CA MET A 265 8.71 31.05 -3.09
C MET A 265 7.32 31.38 -3.62
N ILE A 266 6.34 31.46 -2.73
CA ILE A 266 5.02 31.97 -3.10
C ILE A 266 5.24 33.44 -3.44
N SER A 267 5.51 33.73 -4.72
CA SER A 267 5.55 35.08 -5.24
C SER A 267 4.18 35.70 -4.99
N VAL A 268 4.12 36.60 -4.01
CA VAL A 268 2.97 37.47 -3.81
C VAL A 268 3.00 38.50 -4.94
N GLU A 269 2.57 38.10 -6.13
CA GLU A 269 2.09 39.06 -7.11
C GLU A 269 0.62 39.36 -6.80
N ASP A 270 0.37 40.66 -6.64
CA ASP A 270 -0.90 41.35 -6.39
C ASP A 270 -1.41 41.47 -4.94
N GLY A 271 -0.97 42.55 -4.28
CA GLY A 271 -1.66 43.15 -3.15
C GLY A 271 -0.75 44.00 -2.28
N ALA A 272 -0.75 45.32 -2.50
CA ALA A 272 0.11 46.28 -1.81
C ALA A 272 0.04 46.23 -0.27
N ALA A 273 1.20 46.50 0.33
CA ALA A 273 1.50 46.83 1.73
C ALA A 273 1.98 45.68 2.65
N SER A 274 3.29 45.77 2.96
CA SER A 274 4.08 45.05 3.98
C SER A 274 4.68 43.72 3.51
N GLU A 275 5.95 43.78 3.10
CA GLU A 275 6.81 42.61 2.92
C GLU A 275 6.86 41.77 4.21
N PRO A 276 6.42 40.49 4.22
CA PRO A 276 6.83 39.57 5.25
C PRO A 276 8.26 39.13 4.91
N SER A 277 9.20 39.48 5.77
CA SER A 277 10.59 39.00 5.70
C SER A 277 10.62 37.46 5.60
N PRO A 278 11.57 36.82 4.88
CA PRO A 278 11.70 35.35 4.81
C PRO A 278 11.78 34.65 6.18
N ALA A 279 12.14 35.39 7.24
CA ALA A 279 12.03 34.95 8.63
C ALA A 279 10.58 34.59 9.06
N SER A 280 9.57 35.29 8.54
CA SER A 280 8.14 35.11 8.84
C SER A 280 7.62 33.74 8.39
N HIS A 281 8.05 33.27 7.22
CA HIS A 281 7.62 31.97 6.69
C HIS A 281 8.25 30.80 7.44
N ARG A 282 9.55 30.87 7.76
CA ARG A 282 10.21 29.85 8.59
C ARG A 282 9.62 29.79 9.99
N GLN A 283 9.25 30.96 10.55
CA GLN A 283 8.59 31.03 11.85
C GLN A 283 7.19 30.40 11.82
N ALA A 284 6.38 30.66 10.79
CA ALA A 284 5.06 30.06 10.64
C ALA A 284 5.12 28.52 10.50
N VAL A 285 6.09 28.01 9.73
CA VAL A 285 6.34 26.56 9.63
C VAL A 285 6.76 25.97 10.98
N GLY A 286 7.67 26.64 11.69
CA GLY A 286 8.09 26.23 13.04
C GLY A 286 6.95 26.21 14.05
N GLU A 287 6.03 27.18 14.00
CA GLU A 287 4.84 27.22 14.84
C GLU A 287 3.86 26.08 14.51
N MET A 288 3.65 25.76 13.24
CA MET A 288 2.81 24.63 12.84
C MET A 288 3.40 23.28 13.24
N VAL A 289 4.71 23.08 13.04
CA VAL A 289 5.42 21.87 13.45
C VAL A 289 5.41 21.72 14.98
N SER A 290 5.77 22.76 15.72
CA SER A 290 5.76 22.72 17.18
C SER A 290 4.34 22.55 17.75
N GLY A 291 3.32 23.14 17.11
CA GLY A 291 1.92 22.97 17.47
C GLY A 291 1.44 21.53 17.33
N PHE A 292 1.68 20.92 16.17
CA PHE A 292 1.29 19.52 15.92
C PHE A 292 2.02 18.55 16.85
N THR A 293 3.34 18.72 17.00
CA THR A 293 4.16 17.83 17.83
C THR A 293 3.82 17.93 19.31
N ARG A 294 3.54 19.14 19.82
CA ARG A 294 3.04 19.33 21.18
C ARG A 294 1.68 18.66 21.38
N TRP A 295 0.77 18.81 20.42
CA TRP A 295 -0.53 18.16 20.48
C TRP A 295 -0.41 16.62 20.55
N VAL A 296 0.43 16.00 19.72
CA VAL A 296 0.68 14.55 19.77
C VAL A 296 1.22 14.14 21.15
N GLN A 297 2.25 14.83 21.65
CA GLN A 297 2.87 14.48 22.93
C GLN A 297 1.93 14.66 24.13
N GLN A 298 0.99 15.62 24.07
CA GLN A 298 -0.01 15.83 25.11
C GLN A 298 -1.17 14.84 25.03
N THR A 299 -1.56 14.44 23.82
CA THR A 299 -2.69 13.52 23.60
C THR A 299 -2.30 12.07 23.84
N PHE A 300 -1.03 11.72 23.59
CA PHE A 300 -0.49 10.37 23.72
C PHE A 300 0.77 10.35 24.61
N PRO A 301 0.66 10.70 25.90
CA PRO A 301 1.82 10.82 26.80
C PRO A 301 2.47 9.47 27.14
N ASP A 302 1.64 8.42 27.29
CA ASP A 302 2.05 7.09 27.76
C ASP A 302 2.09 6.04 26.63
N ASP A 303 1.88 6.46 25.38
CA ASP A 303 1.88 5.56 24.23
C ASP A 303 3.31 5.11 23.86
N ALA A 304 3.51 3.80 23.74
CA ALA A 304 4.82 3.21 23.53
C ALA A 304 5.41 3.56 22.15
N ASP A 305 4.57 3.62 21.12
CA ASP A 305 5.00 3.90 19.74
C ASP A 305 5.39 5.38 19.61
N ILE A 306 4.61 6.29 20.20
CA ILE A 306 4.95 7.72 20.26
C ILE A 306 6.20 7.98 21.11
N ALA A 307 6.37 7.27 22.22
CA ALA A 307 7.57 7.37 23.05
C ALA A 307 8.82 6.89 22.29
N GLN A 308 8.70 5.79 21.54
CA GLN A 308 9.78 5.29 20.68
C GLN A 308 10.10 6.29 19.57
N ALA A 309 9.08 6.78 18.85
CA ALA A 309 9.23 7.76 17.79
C ALA A 309 9.91 9.05 18.28
N ARG A 310 9.61 9.49 19.51
CA ARG A 310 10.28 10.62 20.17
C ARG A 310 11.77 10.36 20.39
N ARG A 311 12.14 9.17 20.88
CA ARG A 311 13.55 8.80 21.08
C ARG A 311 14.32 8.77 19.75
N GLU A 312 13.71 8.20 18.72
CA GLU A 312 14.29 8.12 17.38
C GLU A 312 14.53 9.52 16.79
N VAL A 313 13.53 10.41 16.87
CA VAL A 313 13.66 11.79 16.40
C VAL A 313 14.70 12.56 17.21
N LEU A 314 14.73 12.42 18.55
CA LEU A 314 15.73 13.09 19.38
C LEU A 314 17.16 12.65 18.99
N ALA A 315 17.35 11.37 18.69
CA ALA A 315 18.64 10.87 18.22
C ALA A 315 19.05 11.45 16.85
N LEU A 316 18.10 11.91 16.01
CA LEU A 316 18.43 12.59 14.76
C LEU A 316 19.09 13.95 14.98
N ALA A 317 18.76 14.65 16.08
CA ALA A 317 19.32 15.96 16.37
C ALA A 317 20.85 15.92 16.56
N ASP A 318 21.41 14.79 16.98
CA ASP A 318 22.84 14.58 17.13
C ASP A 318 23.61 14.55 15.78
N TYR A 319 22.90 14.51 14.65
CA TYR A 319 23.46 14.40 13.30
C TYR A 319 23.26 15.66 12.42
N LEU A 320 22.67 16.72 12.98
CA LEU A 320 22.52 18.04 12.34
C LEU A 320 23.84 18.82 12.37
#